data_AF-A0A429A4E5-F1
#
_entry.id   AF-A0A429A4E5-F1
#
_cell.length_a   1.000
_cell.length_b   1.000
_cell.length_c   1.000
_cell.angle_alpha   90.00
_cell.angle_beta   90.00
_cell.angle_gamma   90.00
#
_symmetry.space_group_name_H-M   'P 1'
#
loop_
_entity.id
_entity.type
_entity.pdbx_description
1 polymer ?
#
loop_
_entity_poly.entity_id
_entity_poly.type
_entity_poly.pdbx_seq_one_letter_code
_entity_poly.pdbx_strand_id
1 'polypeptide(L)' 'NGKVERFNRTLLDEWAYQRPYTSNTERTDALADFLHTYNHHRYHTALGGHPPISRVNNAAGQYT' A
#
# COMPACT_ATOMS: atom_id res chain seq x y z
N ASN A 1 -8.22 5.87 -14.61
CA ASN A 1 -6.90 5.70 -13.97
C ASN A 1 -6.88 5.98 -12.45
N GLY A 2 -7.97 6.54 -11.87
CA GLY A 2 -7.98 7.07 -10.49
C GLY A 2 -7.58 6.17 -9.32
N LYS A 3 -7.69 4.85 -9.44
CA LYS A 3 -7.26 3.92 -8.38
C LYS A 3 -5.74 3.86 -8.26
N VAL A 4 -5.05 3.72 -9.40
CA VAL A 4 -3.59 3.70 -9.47
C VAL A 4 -3.03 5.06 -9.06
N GLU A 5 -3.65 6.14 -9.54
CA GLU A 5 -3.25 7.51 -9.18
C GLU A 5 -3.36 7.76 -7.67
N ARG A 6 -4.45 7.29 -7.03
CA ARG A 6 -4.61 7.41 -5.57
C ARG A 6 -3.62 6.56 -4.79
N PHE A 7 -3.32 5.35 -5.26
CA PHE A 7 -2.30 4.49 -4.67
C PHE A 7 -0.92 5.16 -4.75
N ASN A 8 -0.50 5.59 -5.94
CA ASN A 8 0.81 6.22 -6.15
C ASN A 8 0.97 7.49 -5.30
N ARG A 9 -0.06 8.33 -5.19
CA ARG A 9 -0.01 9.51 -4.31
C ARG A 9 0.18 9.12 -2.84
N THR A 10 -0.51 8.08 -2.37
CA THR A 10 -0.37 7.61 -0.98
C THR A 10 1.00 6.98 -0.74
N LEU A 11 1.50 6.19 -1.70
CA LEU A 11 2.83 5.60 -1.67
C LEU A 11 3.93 6.67 -1.58
N LEU A 12 3.78 7.78 -2.30
CA LEU A 12 4.74 8.88 -2.22
C LEU A 12 4.69 9.59 -0.87
N ASP A 13 3.49 9.91 -0.38
CA ASP A 13 3.29 10.67 0.86
C ASP A 13 3.70 9.88 2.11
N GLU A 14 3.27 8.61 2.19
CA GLU A 14 3.35 7.82 3.42
C GLU A 14 4.51 6.82 3.45
N TRP A 15 5.20 6.64 2.32
CA TRP A 15 6.45 5.87 2.28
C TRP A 15 7.60 6.69 1.73
N ALA A 16 7.53 7.14 0.47
CA ALA A 16 8.72 7.71 -0.18
C ALA A 16 9.21 9.02 0.49
N TYR A 17 8.29 9.81 1.04
CA TYR A 17 8.55 11.12 1.64
C TYR A 17 8.07 11.27 3.08
N GLN A 18 7.70 10.16 3.74
CA GLN A 18 7.25 10.17 5.13
C GLN A 18 8.32 10.76 6.07
N ARG A 19 9.59 10.47 5.79
CA ARG A 19 10.76 10.97 6.52
C ARG A 19 11.99 11.01 5.60
N PRO A 20 13.04 11.76 5.96
CA PRO A 20 14.33 11.62 5.30
C PRO A 20 14.89 10.21 5.51
N TYR A 21 15.28 9.54 4.42
CA TYR A 21 16.02 8.29 4.47
C TYR A 21 17.50 8.57 4.24
N THR A 22 18.36 7.85 4.96
CA THR A 22 19.82 8.01 4.83
C THR A 22 20.38 7.28 3.60
N SER A 23 19.65 6.28 3.09
CA SER A 23 20.02 5.50 1.91
C SER A 23 18.81 4.93 1.19
N ASN A 24 19.00 4.54 -0.08
CA ASN A 24 17.98 3.81 -0.83
C ASN A 24 17.67 2.43 -0.25
N THR A 25 18.65 1.78 0.39
CA THR A 25 18.47 0.51 1.09
C THR A 25 17.49 0.68 2.24
N GLU A 26 17.73 1.66 3.13
CA GLU A 26 16.81 1.95 4.24
C GLU A 26 15.38 2.24 3.74
N ARG A 27 15.26 3.01 2.65
CA ARG A 27 13.96 3.30 2.03
C ARG A 27 13.28 2.04 1.49
N THR A 28 14.05 1.15 0.87
CA THR A 28 13.55 -0.12 0.31
C THR A 28 13.12 -1.08 1.43
N ASP A 29 13.90 -1.18 2.50
CA ASP A 29 13.57 -2.05 3.64
C ASP A 29 12.26 -1.63 4.32
N ALA A 30 11.99 -0.32 4.39
CA ALA A 30 10.75 0.22 4.92
C ALA A 30 9.52 -0.03 4.01
N LEU A 31 9.71 -0.40 2.74
CA LEU A 31 8.60 -0.59 1.79
C LEU A 31 7.70 -1.77 2.19
N ALA A 32 8.29 -2.85 2.70
CA ALA A 32 7.53 -4.05 3.09
C ALA A 32 6.53 -3.74 4.20
N ASP A 33 6.97 -3.03 5.24
CA ASP A 33 6.13 -2.58 6.36
C ASP A 33 5.01 -1.63 5.91
N PHE A 34 5.34 -0.67 5.03
CA PHE A 34 4.34 0.22 4.44
C PHE A 34 3.27 -0.57 3.67
N LEU A 35 3.69 -1.49 2.79
CA LEU A 35 2.76 -2.30 2.00
C LEU A 35 1.87 -3.18 2.88
N HIS A 36 2.43 -3.76 3.94
CA HIS A 36 1.64 -4.54 4.89
C HIS A 36 0.57 -3.66 5.55
N THR A 37 0.96 -2.50 6.09
CA THR A 37 0.03 -1.57 6.73
C THR A 37 -1.04 -1.07 5.76
N TYR A 38 -0.64 -0.66 4.55
CA TYR A 38 -1.56 -0.18 3.52
C TYR A 38 -2.57 -1.26 3.12
N ASN A 39 -2.12 -2.49 2.86
CA ASN A 39 -2.97 -3.56 2.36
C ASN A 39 -3.86 -4.20 3.43
N HIS A 40 -3.38 -4.26 4.68
CA HIS A 40 -4.05 -5.03 5.74
C HIS A 40 -4.73 -4.17 6.81
N HIS A 41 -4.27 -2.94 7.05
CA HIS A 41 -4.72 -2.16 8.21
C HIS A 41 -5.31 -0.80 7.86
N ARG A 42 -4.95 -0.22 6.71
CA ARG A 42 -5.41 1.12 6.34
C ARG A 42 -6.93 1.15 6.12
N TYR A 43 -7.59 2.15 6.70
CA TYR A 43 -9.01 2.39 6.45
C TYR A 43 -9.22 3.05 5.08
N HIS A 44 -10.07 2.46 4.25
CA HIS A 44 -10.47 3.07 2.98
C HIS A 44 -11.96 3.42 3.00
N THR A 45 -12.28 4.71 2.95
CA THR A 45 -13.67 5.20 2.92
C THR A 45 -14.46 4.66 1.73
N ALA A 46 -13.82 4.56 0.56
CA ALA A 46 -14.42 3.95 -0.64
C ALA A 46 -14.71 2.45 -0.49
N LEU A 47 -14.15 1.80 0.53
CA LEU A 47 -14.38 0.40 0.88
C LEU A 47 -15.22 0.25 2.16
N GLY A 48 -15.94 1.30 2.58
CA GLY A 48 -16.72 1.26 3.82
C GLY A 48 -15.86 1.22 5.09
N GLY A 49 -14.62 1.71 5.01
CA GLY A 49 -13.64 1.65 6.10
C GLY A 49 -12.78 0.39 6.09
N HIS A 50 -13.04 -0.59 5.23
CA HIS A 50 -12.25 -1.81 5.20
C HIS A 50 -10.88 -1.61 4.51
N PRO A 51 -9.87 -2.43 4.87
CA PRO A 51 -8.58 -2.43 4.20
C PRO A 51 -8.67 -3.00 2.78
N PRO A 52 -7.68 -2.70 1.91
CA PRO A 52 -7.67 -3.16 0.52
C PRO A 52 -7.80 -4.67 0.38
N ILE A 53 -7.18 -5.45 1.28
CA ILE A 53 -7.23 -6.91 1.24
C ILE A 53 -8.65 -7.47 1.36
N SER A 54 -9.58 -6.74 2.01
CA SER A 54 -10.98 -7.16 2.13
C SER A 54 -11.73 -7.26 0.79
N ARG A 55 -11.11 -6.80 -0.31
CA ARG A 55 -11.65 -6.90 -1.67
C ARG A 55 -10.98 -7.99 -2.51
N VAL A 56 -9.97 -8.66 -1.98
CA VAL A 56 -9.26 -9.74 -2.68
C VAL A 56 -10.00 -11.05 -2.42
N ASN A 57 -10.88 -11.44 -3.35
CA ASN A 57 -11.66 -12.68 -3.23
C ASN A 57 -10.96 -13.94 -3.78
N ASN A 58 -9.73 -13.88 -4.28
CA ASN A 58 -9.00 -15.07 -4.78
C ASN A 58 -7.49 -14.80 -4.89
N ALA A 59 -6.74 -14.88 -3.80
CA ALA A 59 -5.27 -14.82 -3.86
C ALA A 59 -4.62 -16.14 -4.36
N ALA A 60 -5.40 -17.22 -4.52
CA ALA A 60 -4.88 -18.56 -4.84
C ALA A 60 -5.52 -19.21 -6.09
N GLY A 61 -6.18 -18.44 -6.97
CA GLY A 61 -6.98 -19.02 -8.07
C GLY A 61 -6.69 -18.54 -9.49
N GLN A 62 -5.69 -17.68 -9.72
CA GLN A 62 -5.48 -17.07 -11.05
C GLN A 62 -4.05 -17.19 -11.62
N TYR A 63 -3.27 -18.17 -11.15
CA TYR A 63 -2.05 -18.60 -11.83
C TYR A 63 -2.12 -20.11 -12.08
N THR A 64 -2.95 -20.50 -13.04
CA THR A 64 -2.82 -21.76 -13.78
C THR A 64 -2.56 -21.42 -15.23
#